data_AF-A0AAV5TWA5-F1
#
_entry.id   AF-A0AAV5TWA5-F1
#
_cell.length_a   1.000
_cell.length_b   1.000
_cell.length_c   1.000
_cell.angle_alpha   90.00
_cell.angle_beta   90.00
_cell.angle_gamma   90.00
#
_symmetry.space_group_name_H-M   'P 1'
#
loop_
_entity.id
_entity.type
_entity.pdbx_description
1 polymer ?
#
loop_
_entity_poly.entity_id
_entity_poly.type
_entity_poly.pdbx_seq_one_letter_code
_entity_poly.pdbx_strand_id
1 'polypeptide(L)'
;QAFNMSSAYRIGNVVLKALDSLLALSKDYTNTEELLVVTESLESERVRIKKWDKNREGPLRQAVYDICESIETALHCIIDRK
;
A
#
# COMPACT_ATOMS: atom_id res chain seq x y z
N GLN A 1 0.32 21.08 -19.34
CA GLN A 1 -0.68 20.00 -19.44
C GLN A 1 -0.54 19.13 -18.20
N ALA A 2 -1.56 19.06 -17.33
CA ALA A 2 -1.53 18.16 -16.18
C ALA A 2 -1.71 16.72 -16.70
N PHE A 3 -0.74 15.85 -16.42
CA PHE A 3 -0.80 14.43 -16.77
C PHE A 3 -2.01 13.83 -16.03
N ASN A 4 -3.11 13.58 -16.75
CA ASN A 4 -4.31 13.01 -16.17
C ASN A 4 -4.07 11.50 -16.02
N MET A 5 -3.26 11.12 -15.01
CA MET A 5 -2.99 9.71 -14.72
C MET A 5 -4.32 9.00 -14.45
N SER A 6 -4.62 8.01 -15.28
CA SER A 6 -5.86 7.24 -15.20
C SER A 6 -6.03 6.62 -13.82
N SER A 7 -7.28 6.36 -13.42
CA SER A 7 -7.58 5.71 -12.15
C SER A 7 -6.85 4.38 -11.98
N ALA A 8 -6.71 3.61 -13.07
CA ALA A 8 -5.95 2.37 -13.10
C ALA A 8 -4.48 2.57 -12.73
N TYR A 9 -3.82 3.61 -13.24
CA TYR A 9 -2.41 3.89 -12.93
C TYR A 9 -2.21 4.21 -11.44
N ARG A 10 -3.06 5.09 -10.88
CA ARG A 10 -2.99 5.47 -9.45
C ARG A 10 -3.17 4.29 -8.53
N ILE A 11 -4.11 3.40 -8.86
CA ILE A 11 -4.37 2.18 -8.08
C ILE A 11 -3.23 1.18 -8.27
N GLY A 12 -2.70 1.05 -9.49
CA GLY A 12 -1.52 0.25 -9.77
C GLY A 12 -0.32 0.66 -8.91
N ASN A 13 -0.10 1.96 -8.71
CA ASN A 13 0.97 2.44 -7.83
C ASN A 13 0.80 2.03 -6.36
N VAL A 14 -0.43 2.02 -5.84
CA VAL A 14 -0.71 1.51 -4.47
C VAL A 14 -0.35 0.02 -4.39
N VAL A 15 -0.74 -0.77 -5.39
CA VAL A 15 -0.44 -2.20 -5.44
C VAL A 15 1.07 -2.45 -5.53
N LEU A 16 1.78 -1.73 -6.40
CA LEU A 16 3.23 -1.84 -6.53
C LEU A 16 3.93 -1.52 -5.21
N LYS A 17 3.53 -0.45 -4.53
CA LYS A 17 4.07 -0.12 -3.20
C LYS A 17 3.81 -1.20 -2.16
N ALA A 18 2.64 -1.81 -2.17
CA ALA A 18 2.32 -2.91 -1.27
C ALA A 18 3.25 -4.12 -1.51
N LEU A 19 3.47 -4.47 -2.78
CA LEU A 19 4.39 -5.54 -3.17
C LEU A 19 5.85 -5.21 -2.82
N ASP A 20 6.29 -3.98 -3.06
CA ASP A 20 7.64 -3.52 -2.71
C ASP A 20 7.86 -3.59 -1.18
N SER A 21 6.84 -3.28 -0.40
CA SER A 21 6.88 -3.39 1.08
C SER A 21 7.02 -4.84 1.54
N LEU A 22 6.33 -5.78 0.89
CA LEU A 22 6.51 -7.21 1.13
C LEU A 22 7.91 -7.71 0.71
N LEU A 23 8.43 -7.22 -0.42
CA LEU A 23 9.79 -7.54 -0.86
C LEU A 23 10.85 -6.96 0.08
N ALA A 24 10.57 -5.84 0.74
CA ALA A 24 11.45 -5.30 1.77
C ALA A 24 11.57 -6.24 2.97
N LEU A 25 10.49 -6.94 3.36
CA LEU A 25 10.53 -7.96 4.41
C LEU A 25 11.46 -9.14 4.07
N SER A 26 11.46 -9.59 2.81
CA SER A 26 12.24 -10.78 2.41
C SER A 26 13.75 -10.52 2.32
N LYS A 27 14.15 -9.24 2.26
CA LYS A 27 15.56 -8.82 2.20
C LYS A 27 16.20 -8.64 3.58
N ASP A 28 15.56 -9.13 4.63
CA ASP A 28 16.10 -9.18 5.99
C ASP A 28 16.48 -7.78 6.53
N TYR A 29 15.56 -6.82 6.35
CA TYR A 29 15.71 -5.50 6.97
C TYR A 29 15.79 -5.66 8.50
N THR A 30 17.00 -5.52 9.02
CA THR A 30 17.31 -5.34 10.44
C THR A 30 16.92 -3.95 10.95
N ASN A 31 16.56 -3.03 10.04
CA ASN A 31 16.12 -1.69 10.39
C ASN A 31 14.58 -1.59 10.42
N THR A 32 14.01 -1.76 11.61
CA THR A 32 12.57 -1.63 11.88
C THR A 32 12.04 -0.23 11.58
N GLU A 33 12.85 0.83 11.73
CA GLU A 33 12.43 2.20 11.44
C GLU A 33 12.19 2.44 9.94
N GLU A 34 13.06 1.91 9.08
CA GLU A 34 12.86 1.98 7.63
C GLU A 34 11.59 1.24 7.19
N LEU A 35 11.33 0.08 7.80
CA LEU A 35 10.12 -0.70 7.52
C LEU A 35 8.85 0.05 7.98
N LEU A 36 8.91 0.76 9.11
CA LEU A 36 7.82 1.59 9.60
C LEU A 36 7.52 2.73 8.62
N VAL A 37 8.54 3.46 8.17
CA VAL A 37 8.39 4.56 7.20
C VAL A 37 7.76 4.08 5.89
N VAL A 38 8.19 2.91 5.39
CA VAL A 38 7.61 2.31 4.18
C VAL A 38 6.14 1.94 4.39
N THR A 39 5.81 1.36 5.55
CA THR A 39 4.44 0.96 5.91
C THR A 39 3.50 2.17 6.01
N GLU A 40 3.92 3.23 6.71
CA GLU A 40 3.16 4.48 6.83
C GLU A 40 2.98 5.18 5.47
N SER A 41 3.99 5.11 4.60
CA SER A 41 3.93 5.65 3.23
C SER A 41 2.88 4.92 2.39
N LEU A 42 2.83 3.59 2.49
CA LEU A 42 1.85 2.75 1.82
C LEU A 42 0.42 3.08 2.29
N GLU A 43 0.20 3.10 3.61
CA GLU A 43 -1.11 3.42 4.20
C GLU A 43 -1.60 4.80 3.74
N SER A 44 -0.74 5.82 3.86
CA SER A 44 -1.06 7.19 3.46
C SER A 44 -1.48 7.28 1.99
N GLU A 45 -0.76 6.57 1.11
CA GLU A 45 -1.07 6.56 -0.31
C GLU A 45 -2.34 5.76 -0.62
N ARG A 46 -2.54 4.59 -0.02
CA ARG A 46 -3.76 3.79 -0.16
C ARG A 46 -4.98 4.59 0.25
N VAL A 47 -4.97 5.20 1.44
CA VAL A 47 -6.08 6.00 1.97
C VAL A 47 -6.39 7.17 1.04
N ARG A 48 -5.36 7.88 0.55
CA ARG A 48 -5.51 8.98 -0.40
C ARG A 48 -6.15 8.53 -1.71
N ILE A 49 -5.68 7.43 -2.29
CA ILE A 49 -6.19 6.93 -3.57
C ILE A 49 -7.58 6.33 -3.41
N LYS A 50 -7.88 5.61 -2.32
CA LYS A 50 -9.22 5.06 -2.01
C LYS A 50 -10.26 6.16 -1.88
N LYS A 51 -9.93 7.28 -1.23
CA LYS A 51 -10.81 8.46 -1.16
C LYS A 51 -11.07 9.10 -2.53
N TRP A 52 -10.06 9.11 -3.41
CA TRP A 52 -10.17 9.66 -4.75
C TRP A 52 -10.91 8.73 -5.73
N ASP A 53 -10.82 7.41 -5.55
CA ASP A 53 -11.48 6.43 -6.43
C ASP A 53 -13.01 6.47 -6.27
N LYS A 54 -13.68 6.93 -7.33
CA LYS A 54 -15.15 6.98 -7.41
C LYS A 54 -15.78 5.60 -7.50
N ASN A 55 -15.03 4.60 -7.96
CA ASN A 55 -15.50 3.23 -8.17
C ASN A 55 -15.00 2.28 -7.06
N ARG A 56 -14.54 2.83 -5.92
CA ARG A 56 -13.94 2.07 -4.81
C ARG A 56 -14.82 0.93 -4.27
N GLU A 57 -16.15 1.08 -4.39
CA GLU A 57 -17.14 0.10 -3.92
C GLU A 57 -17.36 -1.06 -4.92
N GLY A 58 -16.75 -0.98 -6.12
CA GLY A 58 -16.75 -2.09 -7.05
C GLY A 58 -15.99 -3.29 -6.46
N PRO A 59 -16.47 -4.52 -6.63
CA PRO A 59 -15.94 -5.69 -5.91
C PRO A 59 -14.44 -5.92 -6.15
N LEU A 60 -13.96 -5.69 -7.38
CA LEU A 60 -12.54 -5.78 -7.70
C LEU A 60 -11.71 -4.68 -7.02
N ARG A 61 -12.23 -3.44 -6.98
CA ARG A 61 -11.52 -2.31 -6.35
C ARG A 61 -11.43 -2.51 -4.84
N GLN A 62 -12.52 -2.96 -4.24
CA GLN A 62 -12.58 -3.30 -2.83
C GLN A 62 -11.56 -4.39 -2.49
N ALA A 63 -11.55 -5.50 -3.24
CA ALA A 63 -10.59 -6.58 -3.04
C ALA A 63 -9.13 -6.10 -3.12
N VAL A 64 -8.81 -5.21 -4.08
CA VAL A 64 -7.46 -4.62 -4.18
C VAL A 64 -7.11 -3.81 -2.93
N TYR A 65 -8.03 -2.97 -2.44
CA TYR A 65 -7.78 -2.19 -1.22
C TYR A 65 -7.65 -3.06 0.02
N ASP A 66 -8.48 -4.10 0.14
CA ASP A 66 -8.45 -5.03 1.27
C ASP A 66 -7.13 -5.83 1.31
N ILE A 67 -6.60 -6.22 0.15
CA ILE A 67 -5.28 -6.85 0.04
C ILE A 67 -4.17 -5.90 0.51
N CYS A 68 -4.19 -4.65 0.05
CA CYS A 68 -3.18 -3.66 0.45
C CYS A 68 -3.25 -3.37 1.96
N GLU A 69 -4.45 -3.26 2.52
CA GLU A 69 -4.68 -3.06 3.96
C GLU A 69 -4.26 -4.27 4.80
N SER A 70 -4.46 -5.48 4.27
CA SER A 70 -3.96 -6.72 4.90
C SER A 70 -2.44 -6.75 4.95
N ILE A 71 -1.77 -6.26 3.90
CA ILE A 71 -0.31 -6.14 3.85
C ILE A 71 0.18 -5.11 4.88
N GLU A 72 -0.44 -3.94 4.95
CA GLU A 72 -0.15 -2.92 5.98
C GLU A 72 -0.27 -3.51 7.39
N THR A 73 -1.37 -4.22 7.66
CA THR A 73 -1.61 -4.86 8.96
C THR A 73 -0.54 -5.91 9.29
N ALA A 74 -0.15 -6.73 8.32
CA ALA A 74 0.90 -7.72 8.50
C ALA A 74 2.26 -7.06 8.79
N LEU A 75 2.59 -5.97 8.10
CA LEU A 75 3.81 -5.20 8.30
C LEU A 75 3.87 -4.61 9.71
N HIS A 76 2.80 -3.97 10.17
CA HIS A 76 2.70 -3.47 11.55
C HIS A 76 2.88 -4.60 12.58
N CYS A 77 2.24 -5.75 12.38
CA CYS A 77 2.41 -6.90 13.26
C CYS A 77 3.85 -7.43 13.31
N ILE A 78 4.60 -7.32 12.22
CA ILE A 78 6.01 -7.74 12.16
C ILE A 78 6.89 -6.71 12.87
N ILE A 79 6.66 -5.43 12.61
CA ILE A 79 7.37 -4.31 13.26
C ILE A 79 7.20 -4.39 14.78
N ASP A 80 5.97 -4.54 15.28
CA ASP A 80 5.67 -4.58 16.71
C ASP A 80 6.28 -5.77 17.45
N ARG A 81 6.71 -6.82 16.72
CA ARG A 81 7.32 -8.03 17.29
C ARG A 81 8.84 -7.99 17.36
N LYS A 82 9.49 -7.01 16.73
CA LYS A 82 10.95 -6.84 16.72
C LYS A 82 11.38 -5.84 17.79
#